data_AF-A0A944NUK5-F1
#
_entry.id   AF-A0A944NUK5-F1
#
_cell.length_a   1.000
_cell.length_b   1.000
_cell.length_c   1.000
_cell.angle_alpha   90.00
_cell.angle_beta   90.00
_cell.angle_gamma   90.00
#
_symmetry.space_group_name_H-M   'P 1'
#
loop_
_entity.id
_entity.type
_entity.pdbx_description
1 polymer ?
#
loop_
_entity_poly.entity_id
_entity_poly.type
_entity_poly.pdbx_seq_one_letter_code
_entity_poly.pdbx_strand_id
1 'polypeptide(L)' 'MALIVQKFGGTSVADMTRIKAVAETVKREQDAGNNVVVVLSAMAGGTD' A
#
# COMPACT_ATOMS: atom_id res chain seq x y z
N MET A 1 -9.83 -8.34 -15.01
CA MET A 1 -9.43 -6.92 -14.88
C MET A 1 -10.46 -6.20 -14.04
N ALA A 2 -10.14 -5.94 -12.78
CA ALA A 2 -10.95 -5.13 -11.86
C ALA A 2 -10.23 -3.82 -11.50
N LEU A 3 -10.95 -2.86 -10.93
CA LEU A 3 -10.37 -1.68 -10.28
C LEU A 3 -10.34 -1.93 -8.77
N ILE A 4 -9.13 -2.01 -8.21
CA ILE A 4 -8.90 -2.27 -6.78
C ILE A 4 -8.40 -0.99 -6.13
N VAL A 5 -9.01 -0.60 -5.02
CA VAL A 5 -8.53 0.49 -4.16
C VAL A 5 -7.98 -0.12 -2.88
N GLN A 6 -6.71 0.10 -2.60
CA GLN A 6 -6.04 -0.37 -1.39
C GLN A 6 -5.66 0.81 -0.51
N LYS A 7 -6.02 0.76 0.77
CA LYS A 7 -5.62 1.75 1.76
C LYS A 7 -4.69 1.12 2.78
N PHE A 8 -3.56 1.77 3.03
CA PHE A 8 -2.60 1.37 4.07
C PHE A 8 -2.50 2.48 5.12
N GLY A 9 -2.65 2.11 6.40
CA GLY A 9 -2.51 3.05 7.52
C GLY A 9 -1.05 3.32 7.87
N GLY A 10 -0.80 4.31 8.73
CA GLY A 10 0.57 4.71 9.09
C GLY A 10 1.41 3.60 9.70
N THR A 11 0.79 2.67 10.44
CA THR A 11 1.45 1.47 10.98
C THR A 11 1.85 0.46 9.90
N SER A 12 1.14 0.43 8.77
CA SER A 12 1.47 -0.40 7.60
C SER A 12 2.62 0.19 6.78
N VAL A 13 2.98 1.46 7.01
CA VAL A 13 4.10 2.15 6.34
C VAL A 13 5.08 2.75 7.33
N ALA A 14 5.17 2.19 8.55
CA ALA A 14 5.97 2.78 9.63
C ALA A 14 7.49 2.77 9.38
N ASP A 15 7.97 1.90 8.48
CA ASP A 15 9.38 1.76 8.16
C ASP A 15 9.57 1.24 6.72
N MET A 16 10.81 1.24 6.25
CA MET A 16 11.16 0.82 4.88
C MET A 16 10.85 -0.64 4.60
N THR A 17 10.94 -1.53 5.59
CA THR A 17 10.63 -2.96 5.43
C THR A 17 9.14 -3.13 5.20
N ARG A 18 8.30 -2.41 5.95
CA ARG A 18 6.85 -2.42 5.78
C ARG A 18 6.42 -1.80 4.46
N ILE A 19 7.05 -0.69 4.04
CA ILE A 19 6.79 -0.09 2.73
C ILE A 19 7.09 -1.07 1.60
N LYS A 20 8.20 -1.83 1.68
CA LYS A 20 8.50 -2.90 0.72
C LYS A 20 7.41 -3.97 0.71
N ALA A 21 6.92 -4.40 1.88
CA ALA A 21 5.83 -5.38 1.97
C ALA A 21 4.50 -4.87 1.36
N VAL A 22 4.21 -3.58 1.52
CA VAL A 22 3.07 -2.91 0.84
C VAL A 22 3.28 -2.92 -0.67
N ALA A 23 4.47 -2.57 -1.16
CA ALA A 23 4.78 -2.58 -2.58
C ALA A 23 4.62 -3.97 -3.22
N GLU A 24 5.09 -5.03 -2.55
CA GLU A 24 4.89 -6.42 -3.01
C GLU A 24 3.41 -6.80 -3.10
N THR A 25 2.59 -6.30 -2.16
CA THR A 25 1.14 -6.54 -2.17
C THR A 25 0.46 -5.86 -3.35
N VAL A 26 0.81 -4.59 -3.61
CA VAL A 26 0.29 -3.82 -4.76
C VAL A 26 0.74 -4.45 -6.08
N LYS A 27 2.01 -4.86 -6.16
CA LYS A 27 2.57 -5.53 -7.33
C LYS A 27 1.84 -6.83 -7.64
N ARG A 28 1.51 -7.63 -6.62
CA ARG A 28 0.74 -8.87 -6.83
C ARG A 28 -0.61 -8.64 -7.50
N GLU A 29 -1.34 -7.60 -7.10
CA GLU A 29 -2.61 -7.26 -7.73
C GLU A 29 -2.43 -6.74 -9.16
N GLN A 30 -1.42 -5.93 -9.40
CA GLN A 30 -1.08 -5.47 -10.74
C GLN A 30 -0.71 -6.65 -11.66
N ASP A 31 0.13 -7.57 -11.18
CA ASP A 31 0.55 -8.77 -11.91
C ASP A 31 -0.63 -9.72 -12.18
N ALA A 32 -1.68 -9.69 -11.34
CA ALA A 32 -2.95 -10.38 -11.58
C ALA A 32 -3.86 -9.70 -12.62
N GLY A 33 -3.42 -8.59 -13.22
CA GLY A 33 -4.15 -7.86 -14.26
C GLY A 33 -5.22 -6.90 -13.72
N ASN A 34 -5.10 -6.46 -12.46
CA ASN A 34 -5.96 -5.45 -11.88
C ASN A 34 -5.37 -4.04 -12.04
N ASN A 35 -6.24 -3.04 -12.22
CA ASN A 35 -5.86 -1.65 -12.07
C ASN A 35 -5.91 -1.31 -10.58
N VAL A 36 -4.83 -0.74 -10.04
CA VAL A 36 -4.68 -0.54 -8.59
C VAL A 36 -4.51 0.94 -8.27
N VAL A 37 -5.34 1.47 -7.38
CA VAL A 37 -5.18 2.78 -6.75
C VAL A 37 -4.77 2.55 -5.30
N VAL A 38 -3.70 3.22 -4.87
CA VAL A 38 -3.15 3.05 -3.52
C VAL A 38 -3.24 4.37 -2.77
N VAL A 39 -3.82 4.33 -1.56
CA VAL A 39 -3.89 5.47 -0.65
C VAL A 39 -3.10 5.15 0.60
N LEU A 40 -2.15 6.02 0.94
CA LEU A 40 -1.31 5.89 2.11
C LEU A 40 -1.62 7.00 3.12
N SER A 41 -1.66 6.65 4.41
CA SER A 41 -1.49 7.64 5.47
C SER A 41 -0.02 8.03 5.61
N ALA A 42 0.28 9.13 6.31
CA ALA A 42 1.63 9.41 6.78
C ALA A 42 2.17 8.22 7.60
N MET A 43 3.50 8.06 7.65
CA MET A 43 4.16 7.05 8.47
C MET A 43 3.75 7.20 9.94
N ALA A 44 3.67 6.10 10.68
CA ALA A 44 3.30 6.12 12.10
C ALA A 44 4.14 7.14 12.89
N GLY A 45 3.47 8.01 13.65
CA GLY A 45 4.10 9.13 14.37
C GLY A 45 4.36 10.39 13.52
N GLY A 46 4.04 10.36 12.22
CA GLY A 46 4.14 11.51 11.32
C GLY A 46 2.92 12.42 11.29
N THR A 47 1.84 12.06 12.00
CA THR A 47 0.63 12.87 12.16
C THR A 47 -0.08 12.46 13.45
N ASP A 48 -0.60 13.43 14.20
CA ASP A 48 -1.42 13.28 15.40
C ASP A 48 -2.92 13.41 15.06
#